data_AF-E8ZJ93-F1
#
_entry.id   AF-E8ZJ93-F1
#
_cell.length_a   1.000
_cell.length_b   1.000
_cell.length_c   1.000
_cell.angle_alpha   90.00
_cell.angle_beta   90.00
_cell.angle_gamma   90.00
#
_symmetry.space_group_name_H-M   'P 1'
#
loop_
_entity.id
_entity.type
_entity.pdbx_description
1 polymer ?
#
loop_
_entity_poly.entity_id
_entity_poly.type
_entity_poly.pdbx_seq_one_letter_code
_entity_poly.pdbx_strand_id
1 'polypeptide(L)'
;MNPKFLLGGASLVGGGGLVSAGVIHSGQSSSETKAKTALKQEESPSKEVDKPAVSKLPSTEGYACHIVEVDKQTPTKVVEEKSDQVGFLDKLGSEDNTFKQDVKDACTGSNSKTAHIPSGSKDRYVYVYKNESGRWMYSATSQTSNWNGKH
;
A
#
# COMPACT_ATOMS: atom_id res chain seq x y z
N MET A 1 3.70 6.66 44.58
CA MET A 1 2.45 7.21 45.14
C MET A 1 1.92 8.29 44.19
N ASN A 2 0.61 8.28 43.95
CA ASN A 2 -0.24 9.06 43.03
C ASN A 2 -0.09 10.62 43.12
N PRO A 3 -0.62 11.46 42.17
CA PRO A 3 -1.91 11.24 41.50
C PRO A 3 -2.11 11.58 40.00
N LYS A 4 -3.19 10.93 39.56
CA LYS A 4 -4.12 11.03 38.44
C LYS A 4 -4.65 12.47 38.19
N PHE A 5 -4.77 12.87 36.93
CA PHE A 5 -5.72 13.90 36.49
C PHE A 5 -6.52 13.39 35.28
N LEU A 6 -7.84 13.39 35.44
CA LEU A 6 -8.85 13.19 34.39
C LEU A 6 -9.44 14.56 34.07
N LEU A 7 -9.45 14.97 32.81
CA LEU A 7 -10.32 16.01 32.21
C LEU A 7 -10.43 15.59 30.73
N GLY A 8 -11.58 15.35 30.10
CA GLY A 8 -12.90 15.94 30.28
C GLY A 8 -13.11 17.00 29.20
N GLY A 9 -13.68 16.62 28.06
CA GLY A 9 -13.97 17.56 26.98
C GLY A 9 -14.66 16.92 25.78
N ALA A 10 -15.97 16.70 25.88
CA ALA A 10 -16.83 16.48 24.72
C ALA A 10 -17.28 17.83 24.17
N SER A 11 -17.29 18.00 22.85
CA SER A 11 -17.98 19.11 22.19
C SER A 11 -18.92 18.55 21.13
N LEU A 12 -20.21 18.77 21.36
CA LEU A 12 -21.32 18.54 20.43
C LEU A 12 -21.66 19.89 19.78
N VAL A 13 -21.59 19.96 18.45
CA VAL A 13 -22.29 20.91 17.57
C VAL A 13 -22.48 20.15 16.25
N GLY A 14 -23.66 19.90 15.68
CA GLY A 14 -24.97 20.51 15.89
C GLY A 14 -25.37 21.31 14.65
N GLY A 15 -26.10 20.69 13.72
CA GLY A 15 -26.76 21.35 12.58
C GLY A 15 -26.80 20.41 11.36
N GLY A 16 -27.92 20.03 10.74
CA GLY A 16 -29.31 20.48 10.85
C GLY A 16 -29.83 20.94 9.49
N GLY A 17 -30.58 20.09 8.78
CA GLY A 17 -31.46 20.44 7.64
C GLY A 17 -30.75 20.82 6.32
N LEU A 18 -31.32 20.72 5.12
CA LEU A 18 -32.72 20.73 4.67
C LEU A 18 -32.84 20.01 3.31
N VAL A 19 -34.05 19.52 3.04
CA VAL A 19 -34.55 18.94 1.78
C VAL A 19 -35.03 20.03 0.80
N SER A 20 -34.92 19.81 -0.52
CA SER A 20 -35.66 20.46 -1.65
C SER A 20 -35.29 19.68 -2.94
N ALA A 21 -36.13 18.94 -3.69
CA ALA A 21 -37.43 19.15 -4.31
C ALA A 21 -37.42 20.07 -5.57
N GLY A 22 -37.70 19.49 -6.75
CA GLY A 22 -38.05 20.15 -8.03
C GLY A 22 -36.89 20.24 -9.04
N VAL A 23 -37.02 19.90 -10.33
CA VAL A 23 -38.17 20.01 -11.23
C VAL A 23 -38.19 18.93 -12.31
N ILE A 24 -39.40 18.48 -12.60
CA ILE A 24 -39.81 17.57 -13.68
C ILE A 24 -39.96 18.44 -14.93
N HIS A 25 -39.34 18.07 -16.05
CA HIS A 25 -39.75 18.57 -17.37
C HIS A 25 -40.23 17.38 -18.21
N SER A 26 -41.56 17.24 -18.22
CA SER A 26 -42.29 16.39 -19.15
C SER A 26 -42.24 17.01 -20.54
N GLY A 27 -41.55 16.36 -21.47
CA GLY A 27 -41.70 16.57 -22.91
C GLY A 27 -42.37 15.35 -23.52
N GLN A 28 -43.69 15.41 -23.65
CA GLN A 28 -44.57 14.40 -24.24
C GLN A 28 -44.58 14.54 -25.76
N SER A 29 -44.34 13.46 -26.51
CA SER A 29 -45.07 13.18 -27.76
C SER A 29 -44.97 11.70 -28.16
N SER A 30 -46.09 11.16 -28.60
CA SER A 30 -46.51 9.75 -28.61
C SER A 30 -45.97 8.89 -29.76
N SER A 31 -45.86 7.59 -29.43
CA SER A 31 -46.17 6.35 -30.19
C SER A 31 -45.91 6.25 -31.70
N GLU A 32 -45.07 5.27 -32.08
CA GLU A 32 -45.54 4.10 -32.85
C GLU A 32 -44.62 2.88 -32.66
N THR A 33 -45.27 1.72 -32.57
CA THR A 33 -44.78 0.37 -32.28
C THR A 33 -43.81 -0.20 -33.32
N LYS A 34 -42.63 -0.68 -32.88
CA LYS A 34 -42.09 -1.96 -33.36
C LYS A 34 -41.03 -2.53 -32.41
N ALA A 35 -41.41 -3.57 -31.69
CA ALA A 35 -40.50 -4.38 -30.90
C ALA A 35 -39.52 -5.15 -31.79
N LYS A 36 -38.22 -5.04 -31.53
CA LYS A 36 -37.32 -6.20 -31.47
C LYS A 36 -36.14 -5.90 -30.56
N THR A 37 -36.23 -6.47 -29.37
CA THR A 37 -35.24 -6.54 -28.31
C THR A 37 -33.86 -6.95 -28.82
N ALA A 38 -32.87 -6.10 -28.61
CA ALA A 38 -31.48 -6.49 -28.45
C ALA A 38 -30.92 -5.65 -27.30
N LEU A 39 -30.63 -6.34 -26.18
CA LEU A 39 -30.04 -5.76 -24.99
C LEU A 39 -28.79 -4.97 -25.36
N LYS A 40 -28.74 -3.71 -24.95
CA LYS A 40 -27.48 -3.03 -24.69
C LYS A 40 -27.58 -2.50 -23.28
N GLN A 41 -26.97 -3.25 -22.37
CA GLN A 41 -26.81 -2.86 -20.97
C GLN A 41 -26.20 -1.46 -20.95
N GLU A 42 -26.97 -0.54 -20.40
CA GLU A 42 -26.46 0.69 -19.83
C GLU A 42 -25.58 0.25 -18.66
N GLU A 43 -24.27 0.27 -18.87
CA GLU A 43 -23.31 0.01 -17.80
C GLU A 43 -23.34 1.24 -16.89
N SER A 44 -24.06 1.10 -15.78
CA SER A 44 -24.00 2.03 -14.65
C SER A 44 -22.55 2.37 -14.33
N PRO A 45 -22.21 3.63 -14.03
CA PRO A 45 -20.89 3.97 -13.51
C PRO A 45 -20.76 3.33 -12.13
N SER A 46 -20.13 2.15 -12.08
CA SER A 46 -19.64 1.59 -10.82
C SER A 46 -18.74 2.66 -10.21
N LYS A 47 -19.12 3.15 -9.02
CA LYS A 47 -18.19 3.83 -8.12
C LYS A 47 -17.04 2.86 -7.88
N GLU A 48 -15.95 3.04 -8.61
CA GLU A 48 -14.68 2.43 -8.28
C GLU A 48 -14.29 3.01 -6.91
N VAL A 49 -14.54 2.22 -5.88
CA VAL A 49 -14.04 2.49 -4.53
C VAL A 49 -12.53 2.48 -4.67
N ASP A 50 -11.96 3.68 -4.58
CA ASP A 50 -10.54 4.03 -4.61
C ASP A 50 -9.71 2.99 -3.85
N LYS A 51 -9.26 1.97 -4.57
CA LYS A 51 -8.33 0.97 -4.02
C LYS A 51 -6.99 1.71 -3.95
N PRO A 52 -6.37 1.85 -2.78
CA PRO A 52 -5.13 2.62 -2.67
C PRO A 52 -4.13 2.09 -3.70
N ALA A 53 -3.66 2.98 -4.57
CA ALA A 53 -2.78 2.63 -5.66
C ALA A 53 -1.50 1.97 -5.11
N VAL A 54 -1.39 0.65 -5.29
CA VAL A 54 -0.24 -0.12 -4.84
C VAL A 54 0.95 0.22 -5.74
N SER A 55 1.90 1.00 -5.21
CA SER A 55 3.05 1.49 -5.98
C SER A 55 4.28 0.64 -5.73
N LYS A 56 4.88 0.12 -6.80
CA LYS A 56 6.06 -0.76 -6.74
C LYS A 56 7.34 -0.02 -7.15
N LEU A 57 8.47 -0.40 -6.55
CA LEU A 57 9.77 0.11 -6.96
C LEU A 57 10.21 -0.53 -8.29
N PRO A 58 10.96 0.21 -9.12
CA PRO A 58 11.58 -0.36 -10.30
C PRO A 58 12.61 -1.43 -9.90
N SER A 59 12.73 -2.46 -10.75
CA SER A 59 13.77 -3.48 -10.65
C SER A 59 14.40 -3.69 -12.03
N THR A 60 15.57 -4.33 -12.08
CA THR A 60 16.22 -4.69 -13.35
C THR A 60 15.26 -5.55 -14.21
N GLU A 61 15.37 -5.45 -15.53
CA GLU A 61 14.47 -6.17 -16.45
C GLU A 61 14.32 -7.65 -16.09
N GLY A 62 13.07 -8.09 -15.98
CA GLY A 62 12.73 -9.48 -15.67
C GLY A 62 12.69 -9.83 -14.18
N TYR A 63 12.97 -8.90 -13.27
CA TYR A 63 12.82 -9.11 -11.82
C TYR A 63 11.65 -8.33 -11.20
N ALA A 64 11.02 -8.91 -10.19
CA ALA A 64 10.07 -8.24 -9.30
C ALA A 64 10.73 -8.00 -7.94
N CYS A 65 10.71 -6.76 -7.43
CA CYS A 65 11.17 -6.49 -6.07
C CYS A 65 10.07 -6.73 -5.05
N HIS A 66 10.44 -7.29 -3.90
CA HIS A 66 9.60 -7.48 -2.73
C HIS A 66 10.32 -6.92 -1.51
N ILE A 67 9.71 -5.96 -0.82
CA ILE A 67 10.24 -5.46 0.46
C ILE A 67 9.56 -6.23 1.58
N VAL A 68 10.34 -6.97 2.35
CA VAL A 68 9.83 -7.85 3.40
C VAL A 68 10.35 -7.39 4.76
N GLU A 69 9.44 -7.07 5.66
CA GLU A 69 9.75 -6.79 7.05
C GLU A 69 10.02 -8.09 7.80
N VAL A 70 11.13 -8.14 8.53
CA VAL A 70 11.52 -9.24 9.43
C VAL A 70 11.66 -8.74 10.86
N ASP A 71 11.56 -9.65 11.82
CA ASP A 71 11.43 -9.29 13.25
C ASP A 71 12.68 -8.62 13.84
N LYS A 72 13.87 -8.94 13.32
CA LYS A 72 15.16 -8.42 13.80
C LYS A 72 16.28 -8.66 12.79
N GLN A 73 17.47 -8.17 13.12
CA GLN A 73 18.67 -8.28 12.27
C GLN A 73 18.97 -9.73 11.82
N THR A 74 18.88 -10.67 12.75
CA THR A 74 18.94 -12.12 12.47
C THR A 74 17.52 -12.66 12.46
N PRO A 75 16.87 -12.74 11.29
CA PRO A 75 15.44 -13.00 11.22
C PRO A 75 15.11 -14.36 11.85
N THR A 76 14.00 -14.42 12.57
CA THR A 76 13.38 -15.69 12.96
C THR A 76 12.03 -15.90 12.29
N LYS A 77 11.39 -14.81 11.85
CA LYS A 77 10.12 -14.83 11.13
C LYS A 77 9.98 -13.64 10.20
N VAL A 78 9.11 -13.81 9.21
CA VAL A 78 8.59 -12.69 8.42
C VAL A 78 7.48 -12.00 9.21
N VAL A 79 7.51 -10.68 9.26
CA VAL A 79 6.46 -9.86 9.87
C VAL A 79 5.40 -9.53 8.82
N GLU A 80 5.81 -8.93 7.70
CA GLU A 80 4.89 -8.47 6.65
C GLU A 80 5.65 -8.21 5.34
N GLU A 81 4.99 -8.38 4.20
CA GLU A 81 5.47 -7.86 2.91
C GLU A 81 4.82 -6.51 2.60
N LYS A 82 5.65 -5.49 2.29
CA LYS A 82 5.18 -4.16 1.91
C LYS A 82 4.70 -4.15 0.46
N SER A 83 3.38 -4.24 0.30
CA SER A 83 2.73 -4.20 -1.02
C SER A 83 2.90 -2.83 -1.70
N ASP A 84 2.69 -1.75 -0.95
CA ASP A 84 2.93 -0.36 -1.41
C ASP A 84 4.34 0.07 -1.02
N GLN A 85 5.30 -0.20 -1.89
CA GLN A 85 6.73 -0.02 -1.65
C GLN A 85 7.14 1.44 -1.69
N VAL A 86 6.60 2.20 -2.66
CA VAL A 86 6.88 3.64 -2.78
C VAL A 86 6.26 4.36 -1.59
N GLY A 87 4.98 4.10 -1.28
CA GLY A 87 4.35 4.72 -0.13
C GLY A 87 4.95 4.28 1.21
N PHE A 88 5.49 3.07 1.32
CA PHE A 88 6.29 2.67 2.48
C PHE A 88 7.52 3.57 2.67
N LEU A 89 8.31 3.78 1.61
CA LEU A 89 9.51 4.61 1.69
C LEU A 89 9.20 6.10 1.85
N ASP A 90 8.13 6.60 1.24
CA ASP A 90 7.76 8.02 1.31
C ASP A 90 7.25 8.45 2.68
N LYS A 91 6.70 7.52 3.47
CA LYS A 91 6.26 7.77 4.85
C LYS A 91 7.42 7.96 5.84
N LEU A 92 8.64 7.61 5.47
CA LEU A 92 9.80 7.70 6.35
C LEU A 92 10.41 9.10 6.35
N GLY A 93 11.05 9.47 7.46
CA GLY A 93 11.65 10.79 7.64
C GLY A 93 12.91 11.00 6.79
N SER A 94 13.49 12.20 6.88
CA SER A 94 14.80 12.49 6.28
C SER A 94 15.94 11.73 6.94
N GLU A 95 15.82 11.37 8.23
CA GLU A 95 16.79 10.53 8.93
C GLU A 95 16.95 9.11 8.36
N ASP A 96 16.02 8.69 7.50
CA ASP A 96 16.01 7.39 6.85
C ASP A 96 16.52 7.43 5.40
N ASN A 97 17.06 8.56 4.92
CA ASN A 97 17.49 8.68 3.52
C ASN A 97 18.50 7.61 3.09
N THR A 98 19.46 7.27 3.95
CA THR A 98 20.40 6.17 3.67
C THR A 98 19.68 4.83 3.54
N PHE A 99 18.72 4.55 4.43
CA PHE A 99 17.91 3.33 4.36
C PHE A 99 17.07 3.29 3.09
N LYS A 100 16.39 4.39 2.75
CA LYS A 100 15.59 4.51 1.51
C LYS A 100 16.44 4.22 0.29
N GLN A 101 17.65 4.79 0.23
CA GLN A 101 18.55 4.59 -0.89
C GLN A 101 19.03 3.14 -0.95
N ASP A 102 19.44 2.55 0.18
CA ASP A 102 19.87 1.16 0.25
C ASP A 102 18.79 0.18 -0.23
N VAL A 103 17.52 0.41 0.13
CA VAL A 103 16.38 -0.41 -0.32
C VAL A 103 16.15 -0.23 -1.83
N LYS A 104 16.21 1.00 -2.34
CA LYS A 104 16.07 1.29 -3.77
C LYS A 104 17.19 0.65 -4.59
N ASP A 105 18.43 0.75 -4.13
CA ASP A 105 19.60 0.15 -4.77
C ASP A 105 19.50 -1.38 -4.76
N ALA A 106 19.12 -1.97 -3.62
CA ALA A 106 18.89 -3.39 -3.51
C ALA A 106 17.79 -3.87 -4.47
N CYS A 107 16.66 -3.15 -4.56
CA CYS A 107 15.55 -3.46 -5.48
C CYS A 107 15.93 -3.33 -6.95
N THR A 108 16.66 -2.27 -7.33
CA THR A 108 17.10 -2.04 -8.71
C THR A 108 18.26 -2.94 -9.13
N GLY A 109 18.90 -3.64 -8.18
CA GLY A 109 20.10 -4.43 -8.43
C GLY A 109 21.34 -3.59 -8.69
N SER A 110 21.32 -2.32 -8.30
CA SER A 110 22.43 -1.38 -8.50
C SER A 110 23.39 -1.38 -7.29
N ASN A 111 24.66 -1.02 -7.52
CA ASN A 111 25.61 -0.57 -6.49
C ASN A 111 25.87 -1.51 -5.30
N SER A 112 26.35 -2.73 -5.53
CA SER A 112 26.89 -3.67 -4.52
C SER A 112 25.98 -4.08 -3.36
N LYS A 113 24.76 -3.52 -3.26
CA LYS A 113 23.74 -3.91 -2.29
C LYS A 113 23.07 -5.20 -2.75
N THR A 114 23.07 -6.18 -1.86
CA THR A 114 22.53 -7.49 -2.14
C THR A 114 21.04 -7.53 -1.84
N ALA A 115 20.30 -8.23 -2.67
CA ALA A 115 18.96 -8.66 -2.34
C ALA A 115 18.93 -10.18 -2.49
N HIS A 116 18.07 -10.83 -1.75
CA HIS A 116 17.93 -12.26 -1.86
C HIS A 116 17.18 -12.61 -3.15
N ILE A 117 17.79 -13.42 -4.01
CA ILE A 117 17.16 -13.95 -5.21
C ILE A 117 17.11 -15.47 -5.04
N PRO A 118 15.93 -16.06 -4.80
CA PRO A 118 15.80 -17.52 -4.75
C PRO A 118 16.25 -18.13 -6.08
N SER A 119 16.94 -19.28 -6.01
CA SER A 119 17.43 -19.96 -7.20
C SER A 119 16.30 -20.24 -8.19
N GLY A 120 16.48 -19.84 -9.45
CA GLY A 120 15.49 -19.99 -10.51
C GLY A 120 14.27 -19.05 -10.41
N SER A 121 14.25 -18.11 -9.47
CA SER A 121 13.18 -17.12 -9.35
C SER A 121 13.51 -15.80 -10.04
N LYS A 122 12.45 -15.12 -10.47
CA LYS A 122 12.44 -13.72 -10.92
C LYS A 122 12.09 -12.76 -9.79
N ASP A 123 11.96 -13.26 -8.57
CA ASP A 123 11.66 -12.44 -7.40
C ASP A 123 12.95 -12.07 -6.68
N ARG A 124 13.00 -10.81 -6.27
CA ARG A 124 14.09 -10.22 -5.51
C ARG A 124 13.55 -9.72 -4.19
N TYR A 125 13.97 -10.34 -3.10
CA TYR A 125 13.53 -10.00 -1.75
C TYR A 125 14.55 -9.10 -1.07
N VAL A 126 14.08 -7.98 -0.56
CA VAL A 126 14.83 -7.03 0.26
C VAL A 126 14.28 -7.12 1.68
N TYR A 127 15.01 -7.79 2.56
CA TYR A 127 14.63 -7.91 3.96
C TYR A 127 15.03 -6.66 4.76
N VAL A 128 14.09 -6.10 5.51
CA VAL A 128 14.26 -4.89 6.34
C VAL A 128 13.72 -5.13 7.75
N TYR A 129 14.27 -4.47 8.75
CA TYR A 129 13.82 -4.61 10.14
C TYR A 129 13.93 -3.30 10.90
N LYS A 130 13.25 -3.19 12.05
CA LYS A 130 13.46 -2.10 12.99
C LYS A 130 14.49 -2.50 14.05
N ASN A 131 15.48 -1.66 14.30
CA ASN A 131 16.38 -1.87 15.43
C ASN A 131 15.69 -1.56 16.77
N GLU A 132 16.41 -1.75 17.88
CA GLU A 132 15.90 -1.51 19.24
C GLU A 132 15.49 -0.04 19.48
N SER A 133 16.05 0.89 18.70
CA SER A 133 15.67 2.31 18.73
C SER A 133 14.48 2.65 17.82
N GLY A 134 13.87 1.66 17.17
CA GLY A 134 12.74 1.83 16.25
C GLY A 134 13.12 2.33 14.86
N ARG A 135 14.41 2.44 14.53
CA ARG A 135 14.90 2.90 13.23
C ARG A 135 14.91 1.76 12.21
N TRP A 136 14.53 2.06 10.98
CA TRP A 136 14.56 1.11 9.88
C TRP A 136 15.98 0.82 9.42
N MET A 137 16.28 -0.46 9.33
CA MET A 137 17.59 -0.97 8.96
C MET A 137 17.46 -1.93 7.78
N TYR A 138 18.44 -1.80 6.89
CA TYR A 138 18.74 -2.78 5.86
C TYR A 138 20.04 -3.48 6.28
N SER A 139 20.09 -4.81 6.16
CA SER A 139 21.31 -5.57 6.45
C SER A 139 21.53 -6.65 5.40
N ALA A 140 22.74 -6.68 4.84
CA ALA A 140 23.15 -7.66 3.82
C ALA A 140 23.13 -9.10 4.37
N THR A 141 23.40 -9.30 5.66
CA THR A 141 23.34 -10.62 6.31
C THR A 141 21.93 -11.18 6.36
N SER A 142 20.90 -10.34 6.44
CA SER A 142 19.51 -10.83 6.37
C SER A 142 19.16 -11.35 4.97
N GLN A 143 19.92 -10.97 3.92
CA GLN A 143 19.67 -11.33 2.52
C GLN A 143 20.28 -12.67 2.11
N THR A 144 21.12 -13.28 2.94
CA THR A 144 21.82 -14.52 2.57
C THR A 144 20.92 -15.76 2.60
N SER A 145 19.73 -15.65 3.18
CA SER A 145 18.81 -16.77 3.39
C SER A 145 17.42 -16.42 2.86
N ASN A 146 16.71 -17.42 2.33
CA ASN A 146 15.30 -17.27 2.00
C ASN A 146 14.47 -17.37 3.28
N TRP A 147 13.86 -16.26 3.70
CA TRP A 147 12.98 -16.21 4.87
C TRP A 147 11.50 -16.32 4.50
N ASN A 148 11.16 -16.25 3.21
CA ASN A 148 9.78 -16.21 2.72
C ASN A 148 9.01 -17.54 2.87
N GLY A 149 9.62 -18.55 3.50
CA GLY A 149 9.00 -19.83 3.84
C GLY A 149 8.94 -20.14 5.34
N LYS A 150 9.30 -19.18 6.20
CA LYS A 150 9.26 -19.32 7.67
C LYS A 150 8.19 -18.40 8.25
N HIS A 151 6.95 -18.86 8.21
CA HIS A 151 5.83 -18.30 8.97
C HIS A 151 5.79 -18.88 10.38
#